data_AF-A0A8J2ACW2-F1
#
_entry.id   AF-A0A8J2ACW2-F1
#
_cell.length_a   1.000
_cell.length_b   1.000
_cell.length_c   1.000
_cell.angle_alpha   90.00
_cell.angle_beta   90.00
_cell.angle_gamma   90.00
#
_symmetry.space_group_name_H-M   'P 1'
#
loop_
_entity.id
_entity.type
_entity.pdbx_description
1 polymer ?
#
loop_
_entity_poly.entity_id
_entity_poly.type
_entity_poly.pdbx_seq_one_letter_code
_entity_poly.pdbx_strand_id
1 'polypeptide(L)'
;MSSDGSTLASQVREATRLALEEEDLKGGSGILRSLVKEKKISATQQRQILAAWADGNGVTFSSAGHVVVSPAEEVLGTAGGASSSTALALAGDHVKNQSEADASKASDLLVVGTTAAACSSGGGQGGTVLPCEAEAPSRPLTEAEIAKRERDLFEQELLLDAQEMTKEQKQRRKVEKEKLVSEVMRKQKKSRREAMEYITQGGLDAEKMQGEMGAPNDAYWDEVLKKGPPEWFEKAFAEYEAKMEVEKEGKGIEGEGSGDGVQGEGLEVALTN
;
A
#
# COMPACT_ATOMS: atom_id res chain seq x y z
N MET A 1 -34.86 -10.30 9.03
CA MET A 1 -33.45 -10.30 9.47
C MET A 1 -32.56 -10.46 8.24
N SER A 2 -32.14 -9.36 7.62
CA SER A 2 -31.25 -9.36 6.44
C SER A 2 -30.38 -8.09 6.45
N SER A 3 -29.67 -7.88 7.56
CA SER A 3 -28.81 -6.71 7.77
C SER A 3 -27.45 -6.81 7.04
N ASP A 4 -27.12 -7.99 6.49
CA ASP A 4 -25.74 -8.28 6.05
C ASP A 4 -25.38 -7.67 4.69
N GLY A 5 -26.37 -7.27 3.88
CA GLY A 5 -26.14 -6.67 2.56
C GLY A 5 -25.45 -5.30 2.58
N SER A 6 -25.60 -4.55 3.69
CA SER A 6 -24.96 -3.23 3.89
C SER A 6 -23.43 -3.33 4.04
N THR A 7 -22.91 -4.51 4.42
CA THR A 7 -21.49 -4.65 4.79
C THR A 7 -20.55 -4.74 3.58
N LEU A 8 -20.93 -5.40 2.48
CA LEU A 8 -20.00 -5.66 1.38
C LEU A 8 -19.54 -4.37 0.68
N ALA A 9 -20.49 -3.51 0.31
CA ALA A 9 -20.18 -2.25 -0.36
C ALA A 9 -19.40 -1.29 0.55
N SER A 10 -19.61 -1.37 1.87
CA SER A 10 -18.83 -0.61 2.84
C SER A 10 -17.40 -1.14 2.96
N GLN A 11 -17.23 -2.46 3.07
CA GLN A 11 -15.92 -3.11 3.18
C GLN A 11 -15.06 -2.91 1.92
N VAL A 12 -15.68 -2.92 0.74
CA VAL A 12 -14.95 -2.63 -0.51
C VAL A 12 -14.59 -1.16 -0.61
N ARG A 13 -15.47 -0.24 -0.19
CA ARG A 13 -15.14 1.19 -0.12
C ARG A 13 -14.00 1.45 0.84
N GLU A 14 -14.02 0.83 2.02
CA GLU A 14 -12.93 0.91 3.00
C GLU A 14 -11.62 0.35 2.43
N ALA A 15 -11.66 -0.80 1.75
CA ALA A 15 -10.48 -1.37 1.10
C ALA A 15 -9.91 -0.44 0.00
N THR A 16 -10.77 0.18 -0.81
CA THR A 16 -10.39 1.16 -1.83
C THR A 16 -9.82 2.42 -1.19
N ARG A 17 -10.39 2.88 -0.07
CA ARG A 17 -9.89 4.01 0.71
C ARG A 17 -8.47 3.78 1.20
N LEU A 18 -8.22 2.63 1.84
CA LEU A 18 -6.87 2.25 2.30
C LEU A 18 -5.88 2.18 1.13
N ALA A 19 -6.30 1.66 -0.01
CA ALA A 19 -5.43 1.48 -1.17
C ALA A 19 -5.05 2.79 -1.86
N LEU A 20 -6.00 3.73 -2.01
CA LEU A 20 -5.80 4.96 -2.78
C LEU A 20 -5.46 6.17 -1.91
N GLU A 21 -6.05 6.33 -0.72
CA GLU A 21 -5.79 7.49 0.16
C GLU A 21 -4.58 7.27 1.06
N GLU A 22 -4.47 6.09 1.67
CA GLU A 22 -3.40 5.77 2.62
C GLU A 22 -2.18 5.12 1.94
N GLU A 23 -2.23 4.93 0.62
CA GLU A 23 -1.25 4.20 -0.19
C GLU A 23 -0.93 2.77 0.34
N ASP A 24 -1.80 2.21 1.20
CA ASP A 24 -1.63 0.87 1.77
C ASP A 24 -2.36 -0.21 0.95
N LEU A 25 -1.76 -0.53 -0.20
CA LEU A 25 -2.20 -1.64 -1.05
C LEU A 25 -2.24 -2.99 -0.32
N LYS A 26 -1.43 -3.18 0.74
CA LYS A 26 -1.41 -4.45 1.49
C LYS A 26 -2.61 -4.55 2.42
N GLY A 27 -2.95 -3.46 3.12
CA GLY A 27 -4.16 -3.33 3.92
C GLY A 27 -5.41 -3.58 3.08
N GLY A 28 -5.57 -2.82 1.99
CA GLY A 28 -6.71 -2.97 1.07
C GLY A 28 -6.82 -4.39 0.47
N SER A 29 -5.70 -4.96 0.00
CA SER A 29 -5.71 -6.34 -0.53
C SER A 29 -5.98 -7.41 0.54
N GLY A 30 -5.67 -7.13 1.80
CA GLY A 30 -5.99 -7.98 2.95
C GLY A 30 -7.50 -8.14 3.13
N ILE A 31 -8.23 -7.02 3.09
CA ILE A 31 -9.70 -7.01 3.19
C ILE A 31 -10.32 -7.79 2.03
N LEU A 32 -9.88 -7.55 0.79
CA LEU A 32 -10.38 -8.30 -0.38
C LEU A 32 -10.14 -9.81 -0.28
N ARG A 33 -8.97 -10.24 0.23
CA ARG A 33 -8.69 -11.67 0.45
C ARG A 33 -9.65 -12.29 1.46
N SER A 34 -10.02 -11.57 2.52
CA SER A 34 -11.02 -12.03 3.49
C SER A 34 -12.40 -12.16 2.85
N LEU A 35 -12.81 -11.20 2.02
CA LEU A 35 -14.08 -11.25 1.28
C LEU A 35 -14.16 -12.43 0.30
N VAL A 36 -13.05 -12.78 -0.35
CA VAL A 36 -12.96 -13.99 -1.21
C VAL A 36 -13.08 -15.27 -0.40
N LYS A 37 -12.42 -15.35 0.77
CA LYS A 37 -12.53 -16.51 1.68
C LYS A 37 -13.96 -16.70 2.17
N GLU A 38 -14.68 -15.62 2.43
CA GLU A 38 -16.09 -15.61 2.80
C GLU A 38 -17.04 -15.88 1.62
N LYS A 39 -16.52 -16.02 0.39
CA LYS A 39 -17.28 -16.18 -0.86
C LYS A 39 -18.25 -15.03 -1.15
N LYS A 40 -18.00 -13.84 -0.57
CA LYS A 40 -18.79 -12.63 -0.85
C LYS A 40 -18.44 -12.00 -2.19
N ILE A 41 -17.18 -12.16 -2.61
CA ILE A 41 -16.70 -11.77 -3.94
C ILE A 41 -15.98 -12.94 -4.60
N SER A 42 -16.03 -12.99 -5.93
CA SER A 42 -15.26 -13.94 -6.73
C SER A 42 -13.79 -13.53 -6.84
N ALA A 43 -12.91 -14.50 -7.05
CA ALA A 43 -11.49 -14.24 -7.33
C ALA A 43 -11.29 -13.38 -8.59
N THR A 44 -12.21 -13.45 -9.55
CA THR A 44 -12.18 -12.60 -10.76
C THR A 44 -12.48 -11.14 -10.42
N GLN A 45 -13.48 -10.88 -9.58
CA GLN A 45 -13.78 -9.52 -9.10
C GLN A 45 -12.61 -8.95 -8.29
N GLN A 46 -11.96 -9.75 -7.44
CA GLN A 46 -10.75 -9.31 -6.73
C GLN A 46 -9.66 -8.83 -7.69
N ARG A 47 -9.38 -9.59 -8.77
CA ARG A 47 -8.38 -9.19 -9.76
C ARG A 47 -8.76 -7.91 -10.50
N GLN A 48 -10.04 -7.74 -10.83
CA GLN A 48 -10.54 -6.51 -11.45
C GLN A 48 -10.36 -5.29 -10.53
N ILE A 49 -10.67 -5.43 -9.24
CA ILE A 49 -10.47 -4.35 -8.26
C ILE A 49 -8.98 -3.99 -8.15
N LEU A 50 -8.09 -5.00 -8.06
CA LEU A 50 -6.65 -4.76 -7.97
C LEU A 50 -6.08 -4.12 -9.24
N ALA A 51 -6.57 -4.49 -10.42
CA ALA A 51 -6.19 -3.85 -11.68
C ALA A 51 -6.63 -2.38 -11.70
N ALA A 52 -7.88 -2.10 -11.29
CA ALA A 52 -8.37 -0.72 -11.20
C ALA A 52 -7.55 0.15 -10.23
N TRP A 53 -7.13 -0.39 -9.08
CA TRP A 53 -6.25 0.35 -8.16
C TRP A 53 -4.87 0.63 -8.75
N ALA A 54 -4.32 -0.29 -9.55
CA ALA A 54 -3.05 -0.07 -10.24
C ALA A 54 -3.15 1.07 -11.27
N ASP A 55 -4.33 1.25 -11.87
CA ASP A 55 -4.64 2.35 -12.78
C ASP A 55 -5.03 3.65 -12.05
N GLY A 56 -5.02 3.67 -10.71
CA GLY A 56 -5.45 4.82 -9.90
C GLY A 56 -6.96 5.07 -9.92
N ASN A 57 -7.77 4.08 -10.31
CA ASN A 57 -9.22 4.20 -10.36
C ASN A 57 -9.88 3.72 -9.06
N GLY A 58 -10.94 4.43 -8.66
CA GLY A 58 -11.82 4.04 -7.57
C GLY A 58 -12.75 2.90 -7.99
N VAL A 59 -13.11 2.05 -7.03
CA VAL A 59 -13.97 0.88 -7.29
C VAL A 59 -15.15 0.85 -6.33
N THR A 60 -16.34 0.73 -6.89
CA THR A 60 -17.59 0.58 -6.15
C THR A 60 -18.36 -0.67 -6.62
N PHE A 61 -19.29 -1.15 -5.80
CA PHE A 61 -20.19 -2.23 -6.20
C PHE A 61 -21.57 -1.67 -6.53
N SER A 62 -22.09 -2.03 -7.70
CA SER A 62 -23.49 -1.83 -8.03
C SER A 62 -24.38 -2.69 -7.12
N SER A 63 -25.64 -2.28 -6.93
CA SER A 63 -26.66 -3.08 -6.24
C SER A 63 -26.88 -4.46 -6.88
N ALA A 64 -26.54 -4.61 -8.16
CA ALA A 64 -26.54 -5.87 -8.89
C ALA A 64 -25.32 -6.78 -8.60
N GLY A 65 -24.38 -6.35 -7.74
CA GLY A 65 -23.17 -7.11 -7.41
C GLY A 65 -22.06 -7.04 -8.47
N HIS A 66 -22.20 -6.16 -9.47
CA HIS A 66 -21.15 -5.90 -10.46
C HIS A 66 -20.15 -4.86 -9.94
N VAL A 67 -18.88 -5.06 -10.27
CA VAL A 67 -17.80 -4.11 -9.99
C VAL A 67 -17.91 -2.97 -10.99
N VAL A 68 -18.07 -1.75 -10.48
CA VAL A 68 -18.07 -0.51 -11.26
C VAL A 68 -16.76 0.21 -10.97
N VAL A 69 -15.97 0.41 -12.02
CA VAL A 69 -14.72 1.16 -11.97
C VAL A 69 -15.03 2.59 -12.38
N SER A 70 -14.71 3.54 -11.51
CA SER A 70 -14.87 4.97 -11.75
C SER A 70 -13.53 5.66 -11.53
N PRO A 71 -13.22 6.73 -12.30
CA PRO A 71 -12.03 7.53 -12.02
C PRO A 71 -12.06 8.04 -10.58
N ALA A 72 -10.92 8.03 -9.89
CA ALA A 72 -10.84 8.31 -8.45
C ALA A 72 -11.45 9.67 -8.07
N GLU A 73 -11.40 10.65 -8.97
CA GLU A 73 -11.99 11.98 -8.76
C GLU A 73 -13.52 11.96 -8.60
N GLU A 74 -14.21 10.99 -9.18
CA GLU A 74 -15.68 10.92 -9.14
C GLU A 74 -16.19 10.22 -7.87
N VAL A 75 -15.40 9.28 -7.33
CA VAL A 75 -15.79 8.44 -6.18
C VAL A 75 -15.65 9.19 -4.85
N LEU A 76 -14.69 10.13 -4.78
CA LEU A 76 -14.39 10.88 -3.56
C LEU A 76 -15.24 12.16 -3.42
N GLY A 77 -16.00 12.55 -4.45
CA GLY A 77 -16.54 13.90 -4.58
C GLY A 77 -18.00 14.16 -4.17
N THR A 78 -18.82 13.17 -3.79
CA THR A 78 -20.28 13.42 -3.65
C THR A 78 -20.93 12.78 -2.42
N ALA A 79 -20.56 13.25 -1.23
CA ALA A 79 -21.40 13.09 -0.03
C ALA A 79 -22.48 14.19 0.11
N GLY A 80 -22.57 15.16 -0.81
CA GLY A 80 -23.57 16.23 -0.72
C GLY A 80 -23.84 16.93 -2.05
N GLY A 81 -24.73 16.38 -2.87
CA GLY A 81 -25.18 17.05 -4.09
C GLY A 81 -26.25 16.25 -4.80
N ALA A 82 -27.49 16.68 -4.67
CA ALA A 82 -28.66 16.08 -5.30
C ALA A 82 -28.51 15.99 -6.84
N SER A 83 -29.11 14.94 -7.40
CA SER A 83 -29.40 14.72 -8.81
C SER A 83 -29.45 15.99 -9.67
N SER A 84 -28.61 16.06 -10.70
CA SER A 84 -29.01 16.72 -11.93
C SER A 84 -28.27 16.12 -13.12
N SER A 85 -29.03 15.39 -13.93
CA SER A 85 -28.62 14.97 -15.26
C SER A 85 -28.39 16.20 -16.12
N THR A 86 -27.16 16.45 -16.57
CA THR A 86 -26.97 17.24 -17.79
C THR A 86 -25.68 16.82 -18.48
N ALA A 87 -25.87 16.19 -19.63
CA ALA A 87 -24.84 15.96 -20.62
C ALA A 87 -24.25 17.29 -21.08
N LEU A 88 -22.92 17.39 -21.13
CA LEU A 88 -22.26 18.28 -22.07
C LEU A 88 -20.97 17.62 -22.54
N ALA A 89 -20.99 17.20 -23.80
CA ALA A 89 -19.81 16.83 -24.55
C ALA A 89 -18.90 18.07 -24.69
N LEU A 90 -17.63 17.94 -24.32
CA LEU A 90 -16.59 18.83 -24.80
C LEU A 90 -15.37 17.99 -25.19
N ALA A 91 -15.07 18.02 -26.48
CA ALA A 91 -13.88 17.46 -27.07
C ALA A 91 -12.63 18.20 -26.54
N GLY A 92 -11.60 17.44 -26.21
CA GLY A 92 -10.28 17.95 -25.85
C GLY A 92 -9.23 16.89 -26.14
N ASP A 93 -8.68 16.94 -27.35
CA ASP A 93 -7.46 16.25 -27.76
C ASP A 93 -6.31 16.59 -26.80
N HIS A 94 -5.79 15.62 -26.03
CA HIS A 94 -4.38 15.65 -25.64
C HIS A 94 -3.81 14.30 -25.17
N VAL A 95 -2.70 13.95 -25.83
CA VAL A 95 -1.55 13.11 -25.42
C VAL A 95 -1.80 11.63 -25.16
N LYS A 96 -1.53 10.84 -26.22
CA LYS A 96 -1.09 9.44 -26.13
C LYS A 96 0.26 9.38 -25.41
N ASN A 97 0.26 9.00 -24.13
CA ASN A 97 1.39 8.31 -23.53
C ASN A 97 1.03 6.83 -23.47
N GLN A 98 1.64 6.05 -24.38
CA GLN A 98 1.66 4.60 -24.31
C GLN A 98 2.55 4.21 -23.12
N SER A 99 1.94 3.78 -22.01
CA SER A 99 2.62 2.97 -21.01
C SER A 99 2.40 1.51 -21.37
N GLU A 100 3.47 0.88 -21.85
CA GLU A 100 3.60 -0.56 -21.92
C GLU A 100 3.47 -1.14 -20.50
N ALA A 101 2.42 -1.92 -20.27
CA ALA A 101 2.24 -2.72 -19.07
C ALA A 101 2.11 -4.19 -19.47
N ASP A 102 3.24 -4.87 -19.36
CA ASP A 102 3.45 -6.28 -18.99
C ASP A 102 2.23 -7.21 -19.00
N ALA A 103 2.05 -7.90 -20.12
CA ALA A 103 1.44 -9.21 -20.15
C ALA A 103 2.51 -10.27 -19.76
N SER A 104 2.59 -10.63 -18.48
CA SER A 104 3.35 -11.81 -18.05
C SER A 104 2.85 -12.37 -16.72
N LYS A 105 1.90 -13.31 -16.81
CA LYS A 105 1.77 -14.46 -15.87
C LYS A 105 0.66 -15.42 -16.32
N ALA A 106 1.01 -16.29 -17.26
CA ALA A 106 0.28 -17.54 -17.49
C ALA A 106 1.24 -18.57 -18.10
N SER A 107 2.16 -19.11 -17.29
CA SER A 107 2.95 -20.30 -17.65
C SER A 107 3.56 -20.88 -16.38
N ASP A 108 2.77 -21.68 -15.66
CA ASP A 108 3.33 -22.66 -14.73
C ASP A 108 2.29 -23.74 -14.43
N LEU A 109 2.24 -24.78 -15.28
CA LEU A 109 1.86 -26.17 -14.96
C LEU A 109 1.83 -27.01 -16.24
N LEU A 110 3.00 -27.31 -16.81
CA LEU A 110 3.20 -28.48 -17.66
C LEU A 110 4.32 -29.32 -17.04
N VAL A 111 3.91 -30.21 -16.14
CA VAL A 111 4.73 -31.35 -15.72
C VAL A 111 4.86 -32.26 -16.93
N VAL A 112 6.03 -32.25 -17.57
CA VAL A 112 6.42 -33.22 -18.59
C VAL A 112 6.67 -34.55 -17.90
N GLY A 113 5.62 -35.38 -17.83
CA GLY A 113 5.76 -36.80 -17.55
C GLY A 113 6.19 -37.52 -18.82
N THR A 114 7.47 -37.87 -18.92
CA THR A 114 7.97 -38.83 -19.90
C THR A 114 7.45 -40.23 -19.54
N THR A 115 6.37 -40.66 -20.17
CA THR A 115 6.03 -42.09 -20.28
C THR A 115 6.26 -42.52 -21.72
N ALA A 116 7.25 -43.38 -21.90
CA ALA A 116 7.51 -44.07 -23.15
C ALA A 116 6.32 -45.00 -23.45
N ALA A 117 5.40 -44.54 -24.31
CA ALA A 117 4.36 -45.39 -24.88
C ALA A 117 5.00 -46.24 -25.98
N ALA A 118 5.24 -47.51 -25.66
CA ALA A 118 5.54 -48.54 -26.62
C ALA A 118 4.38 -48.66 -27.62
N CYS A 119 4.61 -48.26 -28.86
CA CYS A 119 3.70 -48.50 -29.98
C CYS A 119 3.67 -50.01 -30.27
N SER A 120 2.73 -50.71 -29.62
CA SER A 120 2.35 -52.05 -29.99
C SER A 120 1.51 -52.00 -31.26
N SER A 121 2.02 -52.61 -32.32
CA SER A 121 1.41 -52.81 -33.62
C SER A 121 0.06 -53.53 -33.50
N GLY A 122 -1.04 -52.79 -33.63
CA GLY A 122 -2.38 -53.33 -33.81
C GLY A 122 -2.84 -53.10 -35.25
N GLY A 123 -2.82 -54.16 -36.06
CA GLY A 123 -3.35 -54.15 -37.41
C GLY A 123 -4.86 -53.88 -37.40
N GLY A 124 -5.26 -52.75 -37.97
CA GLY A 124 -6.65 -52.40 -38.23
C GLY A 124 -6.74 -51.80 -39.63
N GLN A 125 -7.08 -52.62 -40.61
CA GLN A 125 -7.42 -52.18 -41.96
C GLN A 125 -8.68 -51.33 -41.88
N GLY A 126 -8.55 -50.03 -42.13
CA GLY A 126 -9.68 -49.09 -42.10
C GLY A 126 -9.19 -47.70 -42.43
N GLY A 127 -9.12 -47.40 -43.73
CA GLY A 127 -8.51 -46.20 -44.27
C GLY A 127 -9.13 -44.90 -43.76
N THR A 128 -8.26 -43.99 -43.35
CA THR A 128 -8.34 -42.58 -43.73
C THR A 128 -6.89 -42.13 -43.84
N VAL A 129 -6.39 -42.10 -45.08
CA VAL A 129 -5.07 -41.59 -45.39
C VAL A 129 -5.13 -40.09 -45.12
N LEU A 130 -4.72 -39.66 -43.93
CA LEU A 130 -4.50 -38.25 -43.68
C LEU A 130 -3.49 -37.77 -44.73
N PRO A 131 -3.82 -36.74 -45.53
CA PRO A 131 -2.88 -36.21 -46.49
C PRO A 131 -1.65 -35.77 -45.69
N CYS A 132 -0.49 -36.30 -46.05
CA CYS A 132 0.78 -35.70 -45.68
C CYS A 132 0.73 -34.29 -46.26
N GLU A 133 0.34 -33.30 -45.43
CA GLU A 133 0.55 -31.90 -45.73
C GLU A 133 2.05 -31.75 -45.88
N ALA A 134 2.48 -31.75 -47.14
CA ALA A 134 3.84 -31.43 -47.52
C ALA A 134 4.11 -30.05 -46.93
N GLU A 135 4.91 -30.04 -45.87
CA GLU A 135 5.38 -28.85 -45.16
C GLU A 135 5.90 -27.89 -46.24
N ALA A 136 5.13 -26.84 -46.51
CA ALA A 136 5.45 -25.90 -47.56
C ALA A 136 6.85 -25.34 -47.28
N PRO A 137 7.73 -25.22 -48.30
CA PRO A 137 9.09 -24.74 -48.10
C PRO A 137 9.01 -23.38 -47.42
N SER A 138 9.52 -23.34 -46.18
CA SER A 138 9.58 -22.16 -45.34
C SER A 138 10.18 -21.02 -46.16
N ARG A 139 9.36 -19.99 -46.41
CA ARG A 139 9.81 -18.81 -47.15
C ARG A 139 11.03 -18.24 -46.41
N PRO A 140 12.11 -17.89 -47.12
CA PRO A 140 13.24 -17.24 -46.48
C PRO A 140 12.75 -15.97 -45.82
N LEU A 141 12.99 -15.85 -44.51
CA LEU A 141 12.64 -14.68 -43.72
C LEU A 141 13.26 -13.46 -44.37
N THR A 142 12.47 -12.41 -44.49
CA THR A 142 12.96 -11.13 -45.00
C THR A 142 13.90 -10.49 -43.99
N GLU A 143 14.87 -9.70 -44.45
CA GLU A 143 15.81 -8.99 -43.56
C GLU A 143 15.08 -8.14 -42.50
N ALA A 144 13.91 -7.60 -42.84
CA ALA A 144 13.06 -6.86 -41.91
C ALA A 144 12.49 -7.75 -40.79
N GLU A 145 12.15 -9.00 -41.08
CA GLU A 145 11.68 -9.96 -40.07
C GLU A 145 12.83 -10.42 -39.16
N ILE A 146 14.03 -10.58 -39.72
CA ILE A 146 15.23 -10.88 -38.94
C ILE A 146 15.54 -9.72 -37.99
N ALA A 147 15.59 -8.49 -38.49
CA ALA A 147 15.83 -7.30 -37.68
C ALA A 147 14.74 -7.04 -36.62
N LYS A 148 13.49 -7.42 -36.90
CA LYS A 148 12.42 -7.37 -35.89
C LYS A 148 12.65 -8.42 -34.80
N ARG A 149 12.97 -9.66 -35.19
CA ARG A 149 13.23 -10.75 -34.25
C ARG A 149 14.44 -10.48 -33.37
N GLU A 150 15.49 -9.85 -33.91
CA GLU A 150 16.66 -9.41 -33.13
C GLU A 150 16.31 -8.34 -32.10
N ARG A 151 15.46 -7.36 -32.46
CA ARG A 151 14.96 -6.36 -31.49
C ARG A 151 14.10 -7.00 -30.41
N ASP A 152 13.16 -7.87 -30.77
CA ASP A 152 12.29 -8.55 -29.82
C ASP A 152 13.10 -9.45 -28.85
N LEU A 153 14.18 -10.10 -29.33
CA LEU A 153 15.10 -10.87 -28.49
C LEU A 153 15.89 -9.97 -27.54
N PHE A 154 16.38 -8.81 -28.02
CA PHE A 154 17.09 -7.85 -27.19
C PHE A 154 16.20 -7.25 -26.08
N GLU A 155 14.94 -6.96 -26.38
CA GLU A 155 13.96 -6.49 -25.39
C GLU A 155 13.68 -7.57 -24.33
N GLN A 156 13.55 -8.84 -24.72
CA GLN A 156 13.38 -9.95 -23.77
C GLN A 156 14.60 -10.13 -22.86
N GLU A 157 15.82 -9.99 -23.38
CA GLU A 157 17.06 -10.05 -22.60
C GLU A 157 17.13 -8.92 -21.57
N LEU A 158 16.80 -7.68 -21.98
CA LEU A 158 16.77 -6.52 -21.08
C LEU A 158 15.78 -6.70 -19.92
N LEU A 159 14.63 -7.33 -20.18
CA LEU A 159 13.58 -7.55 -19.19
C LEU A 159 13.98 -8.61 -18.16
N LEU A 160 14.69 -9.65 -18.60
CA LEU A 160 15.27 -10.66 -17.72
C LEU A 160 16.33 -10.05 -16.81
N ASP A 161 17.24 -9.24 -17.35
CA ASP A 161 18.27 -8.53 -16.58
C ASP A 161 17.64 -7.60 -15.53
N ALA A 162 16.60 -6.86 -15.88
CA ALA A 162 15.87 -6.02 -14.93
C ALA A 162 15.25 -6.84 -13.79
N GLN A 163 14.67 -8.01 -14.08
CA GLN A 163 14.13 -8.90 -13.05
C GLN A 163 15.22 -9.49 -12.16
N GLU A 164 16.35 -9.90 -12.72
CA GLU A 164 17.49 -10.44 -11.97
C GLU A 164 18.10 -9.38 -11.04
N MET A 165 18.25 -8.15 -11.53
CA MET A 165 18.68 -7.01 -10.71
C MET A 165 17.79 -6.82 -9.48
N THR A 166 16.46 -6.99 -9.61
CA THR A 166 15.57 -6.90 -8.43
C THR A 166 15.73 -8.06 -7.44
N LYS A 167 16.05 -9.27 -7.92
CA LYS A 167 16.29 -10.44 -7.05
C LYS A 167 17.60 -10.26 -6.29
N GLU A 168 18.66 -9.86 -6.98
CA GLU A 168 19.96 -9.62 -6.36
C GLU A 168 19.90 -8.46 -5.36
N GLN A 169 19.25 -7.35 -5.71
CA GLN A 169 19.04 -6.23 -4.78
C GLN A 169 18.25 -6.66 -3.53
N LYS A 170 17.20 -7.47 -3.67
CA LYS A 170 16.45 -8.04 -2.53
C LYS A 170 17.34 -8.92 -1.67
N GLN A 171 18.20 -9.73 -2.28
CA GLN A 171 19.13 -10.60 -1.56
C GLN A 171 20.20 -9.79 -0.82
N ARG A 172 20.77 -8.75 -1.45
CA ARG A 172 21.71 -7.80 -0.81
C ARG A 172 21.07 -7.13 0.40
N ARG A 173 19.86 -6.58 0.28
CA ARG A 173 19.10 -5.99 1.39
C ARG A 173 18.83 -7.00 2.51
N LYS A 174 18.56 -8.26 2.18
CA LYS A 174 18.36 -9.32 3.19
C LYS A 174 19.66 -9.60 3.96
N VAL A 175 20.78 -9.74 3.27
CA VAL A 175 22.10 -9.96 3.88
C VAL A 175 22.50 -8.76 4.76
N GLU A 176 22.27 -7.54 4.30
CA GLU A 176 22.50 -6.32 5.09
C GLU A 176 21.65 -6.29 6.36
N LYS A 177 20.35 -6.58 6.26
CA LYS A 177 19.47 -6.67 7.43
C LYS A 177 19.95 -7.74 8.42
N GLU A 178 20.39 -8.90 7.95
CA GLU A 178 20.92 -9.95 8.83
C GLU A 178 22.24 -9.56 9.52
N LYS A 179 23.09 -8.77 8.84
CA LYS A 179 24.29 -8.18 9.47
C LYS A 179 23.91 -7.20 10.59
N LEU A 180 22.97 -6.29 10.34
CA LEU A 180 22.49 -5.33 11.35
C LEU A 180 21.86 -6.04 12.56
N VAL A 181 21.03 -7.06 12.31
CA VAL A 181 20.44 -7.89 13.38
C VAL A 181 21.54 -8.52 14.23
N SER A 182 22.58 -9.07 13.59
CA SER A 182 23.71 -9.69 14.28
C SER A 182 24.50 -8.69 15.12
N GLU A 183 24.68 -7.46 14.66
CA GLU A 183 25.32 -6.38 15.44
C GLU A 183 24.51 -6.00 16.68
N VAL A 184 23.19 -5.82 16.54
CA VAL A 184 22.28 -5.53 17.66
C VAL A 184 22.30 -6.66 18.69
N MET A 185 22.22 -7.92 18.23
CA MET A 185 22.31 -9.08 19.12
C MET A 185 23.64 -9.11 19.88
N ARG A 186 24.76 -8.80 19.23
CA ARG A 186 26.09 -8.78 19.88
C ARG A 186 26.21 -7.66 20.92
N LYS A 187 25.71 -6.47 20.60
CA LYS A 187 25.82 -5.28 21.47
C LYS A 187 24.83 -5.35 22.64
N GLN A 188 23.57 -5.67 22.38
CA GLN A 188 22.47 -5.55 23.34
C GLN A 188 22.02 -6.89 23.94
N LYS A 189 22.56 -8.03 23.48
CA LYS A 189 22.19 -9.39 23.91
C LYS A 189 20.68 -9.72 23.76
N LYS A 190 20.00 -9.05 22.84
CA LYS A 190 18.58 -9.29 22.54
C LYS A 190 18.36 -10.54 21.70
N SER A 191 17.16 -11.09 21.73
CA SER A 191 16.77 -12.18 20.84
C SER A 191 16.69 -11.70 19.38
N ARG A 192 16.82 -12.62 18.40
CA ARG A 192 16.78 -12.28 16.97
C ARG A 192 15.48 -11.55 16.57
N ARG A 193 14.36 -11.93 17.20
CA ARG A 193 13.03 -11.34 16.93
C ARG A 193 12.99 -9.88 17.41
N GLU A 194 13.40 -9.62 18.64
CA GLU A 194 13.44 -8.26 19.20
C GLU A 194 14.45 -7.38 18.48
N ALA A 195 15.59 -7.93 18.05
CA ALA A 195 16.58 -7.20 17.26
C ALA A 195 16.02 -6.79 15.89
N MET A 196 15.24 -7.66 15.23
CA MET A 196 14.54 -7.30 13.99
C MET A 196 13.51 -6.18 14.22
N GLU A 197 12.72 -6.27 15.28
CA GLU A 197 11.72 -5.26 15.63
C GLU A 197 12.37 -3.89 15.92
N TYR A 198 13.48 -3.89 16.67
CA TYR A 198 14.28 -2.70 16.97
C TYR A 198 14.82 -2.01 15.71
N ILE A 199 15.29 -2.79 14.73
CA ILE A 199 15.76 -2.26 13.43
C ILE A 199 14.58 -1.70 12.63
N THR A 200 13.45 -2.40 12.59
CA THR A 200 12.27 -1.92 11.84
C THR A 200 11.65 -0.65 12.43
N GLN A 201 11.75 -0.45 13.74
CA GLN A 201 11.31 0.76 14.42
C GLN A 201 12.31 1.93 14.27
N GLY A 202 13.43 1.74 13.57
CA GLY A 202 14.45 2.77 13.38
C GLY A 202 15.37 2.98 14.59
N GLY A 203 15.40 2.04 15.54
CA GLY A 203 16.23 2.18 16.76
C GLY A 203 17.72 2.29 16.48
N LEU A 204 18.23 1.57 15.47
CA LEU A 204 19.65 1.63 15.09
C LEU A 204 20.01 2.99 14.46
N ASP A 205 19.12 3.55 13.64
CA ASP A 205 19.33 4.87 13.05
C ASP A 205 19.25 5.97 14.11
N ALA A 206 18.35 5.82 15.10
CA ALA A 206 18.27 6.72 16.24
C ALA A 206 19.56 6.69 17.09
N GLU A 207 20.13 5.52 17.38
CA GLU A 207 21.42 5.42 18.08
C GLU A 207 22.56 6.07 17.28
N LYS A 208 22.57 5.87 15.96
CA LYS A 208 23.57 6.49 15.09
C LYS A 208 23.44 8.01 15.09
N MET A 209 22.22 8.54 14.97
CA MET A 209 21.97 9.97 15.08
C MET A 209 22.33 10.52 16.45
N GLN A 210 22.04 9.79 17.53
CA GLN A 210 22.43 10.20 18.89
C GLN A 210 23.96 10.22 19.06
N GLY A 211 24.66 9.28 18.43
CA GLY A 211 26.12 9.27 18.38
C GLY A 211 26.70 10.43 17.56
N GLU A 212 26.07 10.78 16.43
CA GLU A 212 26.45 11.91 15.58
C GLU A 212 26.12 13.27 16.21
N MET A 213 25.04 13.36 17.00
CA MET A 213 24.73 14.56 17.79
C MET A 213 25.76 14.81 18.89
N GLY A 214 26.59 13.81 19.23
CA GLY A 214 27.48 13.86 20.37
C GLY A 214 26.70 13.92 21.69
N ALA A 215 27.33 13.53 22.79
CA ALA A 215 26.84 14.04 24.07
C ALA A 215 26.90 15.57 23.97
N PRO A 216 25.83 16.32 24.34
CA PRO A 216 25.92 17.77 24.42
C PRO A 216 27.15 18.08 25.24
N ASN A 217 28.12 18.76 24.62
CA ASN A 217 29.39 19.05 25.25
C ASN A 217 29.10 19.71 26.61
N ASP A 218 29.84 19.42 27.67
CA ASP A 218 29.55 20.02 28.99
C ASP A 218 29.49 21.57 28.91
N ALA A 219 30.23 22.16 27.96
CA ALA A 219 30.16 23.58 27.60
C ALA A 219 28.76 24.05 27.13
N TYR A 220 27.99 23.22 26.43
CA TYR A 220 26.61 23.54 26.05
C TYR A 220 25.70 23.60 27.28
N TRP A 221 25.86 22.67 28.23
CA TRP A 221 25.12 22.72 29.50
C TRP A 221 25.51 23.94 30.33
N ASP A 222 26.79 24.32 30.36
CA ASP A 222 27.24 25.54 31.01
C ASP A 222 26.65 26.79 30.36
N GLU A 223 26.56 26.84 29.02
CA GLU A 223 25.90 27.94 28.31
C GLU A 223 24.40 28.01 28.61
N VAL A 224 23.72 26.87 28.67
CA VAL A 224 22.28 26.80 29.01
C VAL A 224 22.06 27.22 30.47
N LEU A 225 22.88 26.73 31.40
CA LEU A 225 22.84 27.12 32.81
C LEU A 225 23.10 28.62 32.99
N LYS A 226 24.02 29.19 32.20
CA LYS A 226 24.35 30.62 32.23
C LYS A 226 23.26 31.50 31.62
N LYS A 227 22.55 31.02 30.58
CA LYS A 227 21.40 31.72 29.99
C LYS A 227 20.18 31.73 30.91
N GLY A 228 20.17 30.88 31.93
CA GLY A 228 19.05 30.78 32.87
C GLY A 228 17.84 30.08 32.26
N PRO A 229 16.74 29.98 33.02
CA PRO A 229 15.48 29.44 32.52
C PRO A 229 15.00 30.26 31.31
N PRO A 230 14.36 29.63 30.31
CA PRO A 230 13.73 30.36 29.22
C PRO A 230 12.70 31.37 29.74
N GLU A 231 12.57 32.54 29.10
CA GLU A 231 11.64 33.59 29.56
C GLU A 231 10.18 33.12 29.72
N TRP A 232 9.75 32.13 28.92
CA TRP A 232 8.40 31.58 29.04
C TRP A 232 8.17 30.88 30.39
N PHE A 233 9.23 30.27 30.95
CA PHE A 233 9.19 29.62 32.25
C PHE A 233 9.04 30.66 33.37
N GLU A 234 9.82 31.73 33.32
CA GLU A 234 9.73 32.82 34.30
C GLU A 234 8.35 33.49 34.29
N LYS A 235 7.80 33.75 33.09
CA LYS A 235 6.45 34.30 32.92
C LYS A 235 5.37 33.37 33.47
N ALA A 236 5.45 32.07 33.14
CA ALA A 236 4.50 31.08 33.65
C ALA A 236 4.57 30.94 35.18
N PHE A 237 5.77 31.01 35.75
CA PHE A 237 5.96 30.92 37.20
C PHE A 237 5.42 32.17 37.91
N ALA A 238 5.68 33.36 37.37
CA ALA A 238 5.14 34.61 37.89
C ALA A 238 3.60 34.67 37.82
N GLU A 239 3.01 34.18 36.74
CA GLU A 239 1.55 34.09 36.61
C GLU A 239 0.94 33.10 37.62
N TYR A 240 1.63 31.99 37.87
CA TYR A 240 1.23 31.02 38.90
C TYR A 240 1.32 31.61 40.31
N GLU A 241 2.38 32.34 40.65
CA GLU A 241 2.51 33.02 41.94
C GLU A 241 1.42 34.09 42.12
N ALA A 242 1.17 34.91 41.10
CA ALA A 242 0.10 35.91 41.13
C ALA A 242 -1.28 35.26 41.33
N LYS A 243 -1.53 34.12 40.67
CA LYS A 243 -2.79 33.37 40.84
C LYS A 243 -2.94 32.81 42.25
N MET A 244 -1.86 32.30 42.84
CA MET A 244 -1.85 31.79 44.22
C MET A 244 -2.05 32.90 45.26
N GLU A 245 -1.56 34.10 45.00
CA GLU A 245 -1.74 35.26 45.89
C GLU A 245 -3.18 35.77 45.85
N VAL A 246 -3.78 35.86 44.66
CA VAL A 246 -5.22 36.16 44.50
C VAL A 246 -6.10 35.10 45.16
N GLU A 247 -5.73 33.82 45.09
CA GLU A 247 -6.48 32.75 45.76
C GLU A 247 -6.36 32.84 47.29
N LYS A 248 -5.19 33.22 47.83
CA LYS A 248 -5.01 33.44 49.27
C LYS A 248 -5.78 34.65 49.79
N GLU A 249 -5.84 35.74 49.03
CA GLU A 249 -6.60 36.94 49.41
C GLU A 249 -8.11 36.79 49.16
N GLY A 250 -8.51 35.99 48.18
CA GLY A 250 -9.91 35.67 47.87
C GLY A 250 -10.58 34.69 48.86
N LYS A 251 -9.79 34.02 49.70
CA LYS A 251 -10.30 33.06 50.70
C LYS A 251 -10.64 33.75 52.03
N GLY A 252 -11.49 34.78 51.93
CA GLY A 252 -12.03 35.53 53.07
C GLY A 252 -13.46 36.02 52.89
N ILE A 253 -14.14 35.68 51.78
CA ILE A 253 -15.57 35.98 51.61
C ILE A 253 -16.33 34.66 51.61
N GLU A 254 -16.93 34.40 52.77
CA GLU A 254 -18.01 33.45 52.97
C GLU A 254 -19.06 33.64 51.88
N GLY A 255 -19.11 32.67 50.97
CA GLY A 255 -20.16 32.55 49.97
C GLY A 255 -20.73 31.14 50.04
N GLU A 256 -21.60 30.90 51.03
CA GLU A 256 -22.67 29.92 50.91
C GLU A 256 -23.42 30.21 49.60
N GLY A 257 -23.04 29.51 48.54
CA GLY A 257 -23.56 29.70 47.20
C GLY A 257 -23.93 28.35 46.63
N SER A 258 -25.10 27.89 47.05
CA SER A 258 -25.99 26.91 46.44
C SER A 258 -25.53 26.37 45.09
N GLY A 259 -25.44 25.04 45.02
CA GLY A 259 -25.26 24.33 43.76
C GLY A 259 -26.30 24.75 42.73
N ASP A 260 -25.84 24.94 41.50
CA ASP A 260 -26.68 24.79 40.34
C ASP A 260 -25.93 23.92 39.34
N GLY A 261 -26.58 22.82 38.97
CA GLY A 261 -26.04 21.79 38.11
C GLY A 261 -25.95 22.32 36.69
N VAL A 262 -24.74 22.63 36.24
CA VAL A 262 -24.48 22.77 34.81
C VAL A 262 -24.47 21.37 34.21
N GLN A 263 -25.62 21.01 33.66
CA GLN A 263 -25.76 19.87 32.76
C GLN A 263 -24.76 20.04 31.60
N GLY A 264 -24.00 18.97 31.35
CA GLY A 264 -23.06 18.93 30.24
C GLY A 264 -23.80 19.00 28.91
N GLU A 265 -23.67 20.14 28.23
CA GLU A 265 -23.86 20.18 26.78
C GLU A 265 -22.55 19.74 26.12
N GLY A 266 -22.67 18.70 25.31
CA GLY A 266 -21.58 18.09 24.57
C GLY A 266 -20.93 19.09 23.62
N LEU A 267 -19.64 19.32 23.83
CA LEU A 267 -18.77 19.93 22.84
C LEU A 267 -18.52 18.88 21.74
N GLU A 268 -19.39 18.85 20.73
CA GLU A 268 -19.05 18.26 19.43
C GLU A 268 -17.95 19.11 18.80
N VAL A 269 -16.71 18.65 18.94
CA VAL A 269 -15.57 19.20 18.20
C VAL A 269 -15.67 18.65 16.77
N ALA A 270 -16.28 19.44 15.89
CA ALA A 270 -16.13 19.29 14.45
C ALA A 270 -14.66 19.57 14.07
N LEU A 271 -13.87 18.52 13.97
CA LEU A 271 -12.56 18.55 13.31
C LEU A 271 -12.78 18.54 11.80
N THR A 272 -12.81 19.74 11.21
CA THR A 272 -12.51 19.96 9.80
C THR A 272 -10.99 20.14 9.67
N ASN A 273 -10.32 19.17 9.05
CA ASN A 273 -9.17 19.35 8.18
C ASN A 273 -9.04 18.14 7.26
#